data_AF-A0A956CIH5-F1
#
_entry.id   AF-A0A956CIH5-F1
#
_cell.length_a   1.000
_cell.length_b   1.000
_cell.length_c   1.000
_cell.angle_alpha   90.00
_cell.angle_beta   90.00
_cell.angle_gamma   90.00
#
_symmetry.space_group_name_H-M   'P 1'
#
loop_
_entity.id
_entity.type
_entity.pdbx_description
1 polymer ?
#
loop_
_entity_poly.entity_id
_entity_poly.type
_entity_poly.pdbx_seq_one_letter_code
_entity_poly.pdbx_strand_id
1 'polypeptide(L)'
;MRTELFDYELPEELVAQHPPPERDGGRMLVLGSELEHAQVRELAERIPAGALLVLNDTRVLCARLLGQRDSGGSTELLLSRHRGTSEDGQRWLALGRPHKRLRPGTEVHFGALTARVLERLDGGRLEVLLTADGDVDAALERVGHVPLPPYVRRPDDAADRERYQTVYAERQGSVAAPTAGLHLTEAMLARLAERDVRVAKTTLHVGAGTFKPVTADDLDQHDMHSEWLEVGPELASAIADARRRGAPVVAIGTTVVRALESARDPARPGHVTPFAGETRLLIQPGYAFSVVDALLTNFHMPKSTLIALVAAFAGLDRVRSAYAEAVRRRYRFLSYGDAMWIPERAS
;
A
#
# COMPACT_ATOMS: atom_id res chain seq x y z
N MET A 1 -16.01 -12.13 -10.81
CA MET A 1 -15.55 -11.43 -12.05
C MET A 1 -14.25 -12.03 -12.59
N ARG A 2 -14.19 -12.38 -13.89
CA ARG A 2 -12.99 -12.99 -14.52
C ARG A 2 -11.77 -12.06 -14.48
N THR A 3 -10.62 -12.57 -14.02
CA THR A 3 -9.36 -11.80 -13.93
C THR A 3 -8.81 -11.37 -15.29
N GLU A 4 -9.11 -12.11 -16.35
CA GLU A 4 -8.75 -11.81 -17.74
C GLU A 4 -9.26 -10.45 -18.23
N LEU A 5 -10.35 -9.92 -17.65
CA LEU A 5 -10.87 -8.59 -17.98
C LEU A 5 -9.86 -7.47 -17.65
N PHE A 6 -8.93 -7.76 -16.74
CA PHE A 6 -7.88 -6.84 -16.29
C PHE A 6 -6.48 -7.27 -16.78
N ASP A 7 -6.43 -8.13 -17.78
CA ASP A 7 -5.17 -8.51 -18.42
C ASP A 7 -4.73 -7.46 -19.43
N TYR A 8 -3.41 -7.26 -19.52
CA TYR A 8 -2.77 -6.43 -20.53
C TYR A 8 -1.28 -6.78 -20.59
N GLU A 9 -0.67 -6.54 -21.75
CA GLU A 9 0.76 -6.78 -21.93
C GLU A 9 1.57 -5.71 -21.21
N LEU A 10 2.36 -6.11 -20.21
CA LEU A 10 3.29 -5.25 -19.49
C LEU A 10 4.73 -5.70 -19.79
N PRO A 11 5.45 -5.02 -20.69
CA PRO A 11 6.86 -5.28 -20.92
C PRO A 11 7.68 -5.11 -19.64
N GLU A 12 8.59 -6.06 -19.36
CA GLU A 12 9.36 -6.07 -18.10
C GLU A 12 10.18 -4.79 -17.91
N GLU A 13 10.66 -4.18 -19.00
CA GLU A 13 11.46 -2.96 -18.94
C GLU A 13 10.67 -1.70 -18.55
N LEU A 14 9.33 -1.77 -18.57
CA LEU A 14 8.48 -0.70 -18.05
C LEU A 14 8.26 -0.80 -16.53
N VAL A 15 8.66 -1.91 -15.88
CA VAL A 15 8.57 -2.05 -14.43
C VAL A 15 9.71 -1.31 -13.75
N ALA A 16 9.39 -0.23 -13.02
CA ALA A 16 10.39 0.61 -12.36
C ALA A 16 11.15 -0.16 -11.27
N GLN A 17 12.47 -0.26 -11.44
CA GLN A 17 13.38 -0.89 -10.48
C GLN A 17 13.89 0.09 -9.42
N HIS A 18 13.90 1.39 -9.73
CA HIS A 18 14.35 2.46 -8.83
C HIS A 18 13.36 3.62 -8.86
N PRO A 19 13.21 4.37 -7.74
CA PRO A 19 12.41 5.59 -7.73
C PRO A 19 13.01 6.65 -8.67
N PRO A 20 12.22 7.62 -9.14
CA PRO A 20 12.75 8.78 -9.85
C PRO A 20 13.74 9.58 -8.96
N PRO A 21 14.69 10.35 -9.53
CA PRO A 21 15.61 11.17 -8.73
C PRO A 21 14.87 12.09 -7.75
N GLU A 22 13.88 12.81 -8.26
CA GLU A 22 12.93 13.63 -7.50
C GLU A 22 11.61 12.87 -7.30
N ARG A 23 11.02 12.91 -6.10
CA ARG A 23 9.77 12.18 -5.79
C ARG A 23 8.63 12.53 -6.74
N ASP A 24 8.49 13.81 -7.08
CA ASP A 24 7.46 14.35 -7.98
C ASP A 24 7.95 14.55 -9.43
N GLY A 25 9.13 14.02 -9.77
CA GLY A 25 9.71 14.05 -11.12
C GLY A 25 9.16 12.96 -12.06
N GLY A 26 8.25 12.11 -11.58
CA GLY A 26 7.58 11.10 -12.39
C GLY A 26 6.52 11.69 -13.32
N ARG A 27 6.13 10.91 -14.34
CA ARG A 27 5.01 11.27 -15.21
C ARG A 27 3.69 10.98 -14.52
N MET A 28 2.64 11.64 -14.98
CA MET A 28 1.28 11.41 -14.54
C MET A 28 0.37 11.26 -15.77
N LEU A 29 -0.49 10.25 -15.78
CA LEU A 29 -1.59 10.16 -16.74
C LEU A 29 -2.86 10.66 -16.05
N VAL A 30 -3.55 11.61 -16.67
CA VAL A 30 -4.82 12.12 -16.16
C VAL A 30 -5.95 11.43 -16.91
N LEU A 31 -6.78 10.70 -16.16
CA LEU A 31 -7.96 9.98 -16.66
C LEU A 31 -9.20 10.85 -16.50
N GLY A 32 -9.23 12.00 -17.20
CA GLY A 32 -10.39 12.89 -17.27
C GLY A 32 -11.40 12.43 -18.32
N SER A 33 -12.21 13.35 -18.84
CA SER A 33 -13.06 13.10 -20.03
C SER A 33 -12.21 12.61 -21.21
N GLU A 34 -11.04 13.21 -21.38
CA GLU A 34 -9.98 12.80 -22.29
C GLU A 34 -8.73 12.39 -21.50
N LEU A 35 -7.87 11.58 -22.13
CA LEU A 35 -6.57 11.25 -21.58
C LEU A 35 -5.60 12.42 -21.77
N GLU A 36 -4.96 12.85 -20.69
CA GLU A 36 -3.94 13.91 -20.71
C GLU A 36 -2.63 13.40 -20.09
N HIS A 37 -1.51 13.78 -20.69
CA HIS A 37 -0.17 13.48 -20.17
C HIS A 37 0.39 14.69 -19.41
N ALA A 38 0.73 14.49 -18.14
CA ALA A 38 1.22 15.52 -17.24
C ALA A 38 2.46 15.04 -16.46
N GLN A 39 3.00 15.90 -15.61
CA GLN A 39 3.99 15.57 -14.59
C GLN A 39 3.35 15.50 -13.21
N VAL A 40 3.89 14.66 -12.33
CA VAL A 40 3.41 14.53 -10.95
C VAL A 40 3.50 15.84 -10.18
N ARG A 41 4.52 16.68 -10.43
CA ARG A 41 4.64 18.02 -9.83
C ARG A 41 3.47 18.98 -10.10
N GLU A 42 2.64 18.68 -11.11
CA GLU A 42 1.42 19.42 -11.45
C GLU A 42 0.18 18.92 -10.69
N LEU A 43 0.30 17.84 -9.90
CA LEU A 43 -0.80 17.33 -9.07
C LEU A 43 -1.33 18.42 -8.13
N ALA A 44 -0.38 19.27 -7.66
CA ALA A 44 -0.58 20.59 -7.09
C ALA A 44 -1.87 21.24 -7.56
N GLU A 45 -1.85 21.57 -8.84
CA GLU A 45 -2.82 22.42 -9.54
C GLU A 45 -4.10 21.68 -9.91
N ARG A 46 -4.02 20.34 -10.00
CA ARG A 46 -5.11 19.48 -10.47
C ARG A 46 -6.08 19.07 -9.37
N ILE A 47 -5.62 19.01 -8.12
CA ILE A 47 -6.50 18.80 -6.98
C ILE A 47 -7.37 20.06 -6.82
N PRO A 48 -8.71 19.96 -6.75
CA PRO A 48 -9.56 21.13 -6.55
C PRO A 48 -9.21 21.89 -5.27
N ALA A 49 -9.25 23.23 -5.33
CA ALA A 49 -9.07 24.05 -4.13
C ALA A 49 -10.14 23.73 -3.08
N GLY A 50 -9.79 23.79 -1.80
CA GLY A 50 -10.72 23.46 -0.71
C GLY A 50 -10.97 21.97 -0.47
N ALA A 51 -10.43 21.08 -1.31
CA ALA A 51 -10.61 19.63 -1.22
C ALA A 51 -10.10 19.05 0.12
N LEU A 52 -10.59 17.86 0.46
CA LEU A 52 -10.02 17.04 1.53
C LEU A 52 -9.10 15.99 0.92
N LEU A 53 -7.80 16.10 1.17
CA LEU A 53 -6.80 15.11 0.80
C LEU A 53 -6.65 14.08 1.93
N VAL A 54 -6.90 12.81 1.64
CA VAL A 54 -6.74 11.71 2.60
C VAL A 54 -5.51 10.89 2.24
N LEU A 55 -4.63 10.73 3.23
CA LEU A 55 -3.34 10.05 3.12
C LEU A 55 -3.32 8.79 4.00
N ASN A 56 -2.58 7.75 3.57
CA ASN A 56 -2.24 6.62 4.42
C ASN A 56 -0.90 6.90 5.11
N ASP A 57 -0.91 7.12 6.42
CA ASP A 57 0.28 7.49 7.21
C ASP A 57 1.13 6.31 7.68
N THR A 58 0.87 5.12 7.14
CA THR A 58 1.61 3.93 7.55
C THR A 58 3.10 4.02 7.23
N ARG A 59 3.91 3.55 8.18
CA ARG A 59 5.35 3.46 8.09
C ARG A 59 5.79 2.01 7.88
N VAL A 60 6.62 1.81 6.86
CA VAL A 60 7.23 0.54 6.50
C VAL A 60 8.25 0.16 7.57
N LEU A 61 8.14 -1.06 8.08
CA LEU A 61 9.15 -1.63 8.95
C LEU A 61 10.28 -2.22 8.11
N CYS A 62 11.53 -2.06 8.55
CA CYS A 62 12.67 -2.85 8.07
C CYS A 62 12.55 -4.30 8.60
N ALA A 63 11.46 -4.96 8.21
CA ALA A 63 10.96 -6.19 8.80
C ALA A 63 11.34 -7.44 7.98
N ARG A 64 12.13 -7.27 6.91
CA ARG A 64 12.64 -8.38 6.13
C ARG A 64 13.98 -8.83 6.72
N LEU A 65 13.98 -10.01 7.31
CA LEU A 65 15.11 -10.63 7.97
C LEU A 65 15.64 -11.78 7.12
N LEU A 66 16.94 -11.77 6.81
CA LEU A 66 17.62 -12.79 6.03
C LEU A 66 18.64 -13.51 6.92
N GLY A 67 18.41 -14.79 7.19
CA GLY A 67 19.16 -15.53 8.21
C GLY A 67 19.32 -17.00 7.90
N GLN A 68 19.83 -17.74 8.88
CA GLN A 68 20.11 -19.17 8.78
C GLN A 68 19.52 -19.93 9.98
N ARG A 69 18.98 -21.12 9.73
CA ARG A 69 18.54 -22.03 10.81
C ARG A 69 19.73 -22.75 11.42
N ASP A 70 19.59 -23.20 12.67
CA ASP A 70 20.56 -24.11 13.32
C ASP A 70 20.81 -25.38 12.51
N SER A 71 19.73 -25.95 11.99
CA SER A 71 19.78 -27.14 11.12
C SER A 71 20.41 -26.89 9.74
N GLY A 72 20.82 -25.64 9.47
CA GLY A 72 21.34 -25.20 8.19
C GLY A 72 20.28 -24.73 7.20
N GLY A 73 20.78 -23.96 6.21
CA GLY A 73 20.00 -23.43 5.11
C GLY A 73 19.37 -22.06 5.37
N SER A 74 19.31 -21.25 4.32
CA SER A 74 18.77 -19.90 4.36
C SER A 74 17.29 -19.88 4.73
N THR A 75 16.91 -18.85 5.46
CA THR A 75 15.53 -18.53 5.83
C THR A 75 15.32 -17.03 5.76
N GLU A 76 14.20 -16.65 5.18
CA GLU A 76 13.67 -15.29 5.20
C GLU A 76 12.46 -15.24 6.14
N LEU A 77 12.44 -14.26 7.04
CA LEU A 77 11.25 -13.87 7.80
C LEU A 77 10.84 -12.46 7.38
N LEU A 78 9.57 -12.26 7.07
CA LEU A 78 8.97 -10.95 6.87
C LEU A 78 8.01 -10.67 8.03
N LEU A 79 8.46 -9.88 9.01
CA LEU A 79 7.64 -9.50 10.16
C LEU A 79 6.48 -8.61 9.67
N SER A 80 5.29 -8.78 10.24
CA SER A 80 4.10 -8.05 9.81
C SER A 80 3.34 -7.38 10.95
N ARG A 81 3.38 -7.90 12.18
CA ARG A 81 2.65 -7.29 13.30
C ARG A 81 3.30 -7.62 14.64
N HIS A 82 3.63 -6.58 15.41
CA HIS A 82 4.04 -6.72 16.80
C HIS A 82 2.84 -7.14 17.66
N ARG A 83 3.02 -8.18 18.48
CA ARG A 83 1.97 -8.76 19.34
C ARG A 83 2.17 -8.43 20.82
N GLY A 84 3.34 -7.94 21.20
CA GLY A 84 3.65 -7.51 22.55
C GLY A 84 5.08 -7.83 22.95
N THR A 85 5.54 -7.14 23.98
CA THR A 85 6.88 -7.29 24.58
C THR A 85 6.74 -7.95 25.94
N SER A 86 7.60 -8.92 26.24
CA SER A 86 7.77 -9.52 27.57
C SER A 86 9.24 -9.48 27.98
N GLU A 87 9.56 -9.95 29.18
CA GLU A 87 10.94 -10.13 29.65
C GLU A 87 11.74 -11.08 28.75
N ASP A 88 11.06 -12.00 28.07
CA ASP A 88 11.66 -12.98 27.15
C ASP A 88 11.92 -12.43 25.74
N GLY A 89 11.52 -11.19 25.43
CA GLY A 89 11.68 -10.58 24.11
C GLY A 89 10.36 -10.09 23.50
N GLN A 90 10.32 -9.97 22.17
CA GLN A 90 9.15 -9.44 21.46
C GLN A 90 8.44 -10.51 20.63
N ARG A 91 7.12 -10.60 20.74
CA ARG A 91 6.30 -11.52 19.93
C ARG A 91 5.85 -10.83 18.65
N TRP A 92 6.02 -11.51 17.52
CA TRP A 92 5.69 -10.99 16.20
C TRP A 92 4.93 -12.01 15.36
N LEU A 93 3.98 -11.54 14.57
CA LEU A 93 3.50 -12.27 13.39
C LEU A 93 4.47 -12.03 12.24
N ALA A 94 4.79 -13.10 11.50
CA ALA A 94 5.67 -13.05 10.34
C ALA A 94 5.25 -14.02 9.23
N LEU A 95 5.68 -13.78 7.98
CA LEU A 95 5.71 -14.80 6.93
C LEU A 95 7.10 -15.40 6.83
N GLY A 96 7.18 -16.73 6.80
CA GLY A 96 8.45 -17.44 6.67
C GLY A 96 8.69 -18.05 5.28
N ARG A 97 9.93 -18.04 4.81
CA ARG A 97 10.36 -18.74 3.59
C ARG A 97 11.70 -19.46 3.81
N PRO A 98 11.81 -20.78 3.58
CA PRO A 98 10.73 -21.73 3.24
C PRO A 98 9.89 -22.09 4.47
N HIS A 99 8.62 -21.64 4.54
CA HIS A 99 7.75 -21.84 5.71
C HIS A 99 7.68 -23.30 6.15
N LYS A 100 7.59 -24.28 5.22
CA LYS A 100 7.47 -25.73 5.51
C LYS A 100 8.55 -26.28 6.46
N ARG A 101 9.71 -25.63 6.57
CA ARG A 101 10.82 -26.03 7.44
C ARG A 101 10.83 -25.32 8.80
N LEU A 102 9.97 -24.33 9.00
CA LEU A 102 9.89 -23.53 10.22
C LEU A 102 8.82 -24.11 11.15
N ARG A 103 9.20 -25.13 11.92
CA ARG A 103 8.34 -25.79 12.92
C ARG A 103 8.45 -25.09 14.28
N PRO A 104 7.46 -25.20 15.18
CA PRO A 104 7.61 -24.71 16.55
C PRO A 104 8.93 -25.19 17.18
N GLY A 105 9.63 -24.27 17.86
CA GLY A 105 10.97 -24.49 18.40
C GLY A 105 12.13 -24.29 17.41
N THR A 106 11.87 -24.06 16.12
CA THR A 106 12.94 -23.74 15.17
C THR A 106 13.52 -22.37 15.49
N GLU A 107 14.84 -22.28 15.64
CA GLU A 107 15.55 -21.00 15.76
C GLU A 107 16.18 -20.60 14.42
N VAL A 108 16.15 -19.29 14.16
CA VAL A 108 16.74 -18.67 12.98
C VAL A 108 17.57 -17.48 13.45
N HIS A 109 18.84 -17.45 13.04
CA HIS A 109 19.78 -16.41 13.42
C HIS A 109 19.98 -15.41 12.29
N PHE A 110 19.96 -14.13 12.66
CA PHE A 110 20.09 -12.97 11.77
C PHE A 110 21.26 -12.08 12.18
N GLY A 111 22.34 -12.67 12.73
CA GLY A 111 23.41 -11.94 13.39
C GLY A 111 23.03 -11.64 14.84
N ALA A 112 22.83 -10.37 15.19
CA ALA A 112 22.54 -9.92 16.57
C ALA A 112 21.09 -10.19 17.02
N LEU A 113 20.26 -10.78 16.16
CA LEU A 113 18.84 -11.06 16.40
C LEU A 113 18.59 -12.55 16.14
N THR A 114 17.84 -13.19 17.04
CA THR A 114 17.37 -14.57 16.89
C THR A 114 15.85 -14.59 16.89
N ALA A 115 15.25 -15.38 15.99
CA ALA A 115 13.81 -15.64 15.99
C ALA A 115 13.54 -17.11 16.30
N ARG A 116 12.79 -17.37 17.38
CA ARG A 116 12.27 -18.70 17.70
C ARG A 116 10.83 -18.81 17.24
N VAL A 117 10.52 -19.81 16.42
CA VAL A 117 9.13 -20.09 15.99
C VAL A 117 8.33 -20.60 17.19
N LEU A 118 7.29 -19.86 17.57
CA LEU A 118 6.35 -20.26 18.62
C LEU A 118 5.23 -21.12 18.06
N GLU A 119 4.61 -20.67 16.95
CA GLU A 119 3.44 -21.32 16.36
C GLU A 119 3.47 -21.19 14.83
N ARG A 120 2.88 -22.18 14.14
CA ARG A 120 2.57 -22.10 12.72
C ARG A 120 1.10 -21.79 12.53
N LEU A 121 0.82 -20.74 11.79
CA LEU A 121 -0.51 -20.30 11.42
C LEU A 121 -0.76 -20.59 9.93
N ASP A 122 -1.99 -20.32 9.48
CA ASP A 122 -2.38 -20.59 8.08
C ASP A 122 -1.63 -19.73 7.06
N GLY A 123 -1.41 -20.31 5.87
CA GLY A 123 -0.92 -19.58 4.70
C GLY A 123 0.56 -19.18 4.76
N GLY A 124 1.36 -19.87 5.58
CA GLY A 124 2.79 -19.61 5.78
C GLY A 124 3.10 -18.56 6.84
N ARG A 125 2.08 -18.12 7.59
CA ARG A 125 2.22 -17.24 8.73
C ARG A 125 2.78 -17.99 9.94
N LEU A 126 3.56 -17.30 10.74
CA LEU A 126 4.21 -17.80 11.94
C LEU A 126 4.00 -16.78 13.05
N GLU A 127 3.87 -17.27 14.28
CA GLU A 127 4.21 -16.46 15.43
C GLU A 127 5.65 -16.76 15.83
N VAL A 128 6.45 -15.73 16.01
CA VAL A 128 7.88 -15.82 16.39
C VAL A 128 8.16 -14.97 17.62
N LEU A 129 9.08 -15.44 18.46
CA LEU A 129 9.68 -14.66 19.53
C LEU A 129 11.04 -14.15 19.04
N LEU A 130 11.20 -12.84 19.01
CA LEU A 130 12.46 -12.18 18.70
C LEU A 130 13.23 -11.88 19.99
N THR A 131 14.51 -12.26 19.99
CA THR A 131 15.45 -11.98 21.06
C THR A 131 16.74 -11.38 20.48
N ALA A 132 17.37 -10.50 21.25
CA ALA A 132 18.63 -9.87 20.88
C ALA A 132 19.51 -9.72 22.12
N ASP A 133 20.82 -9.62 21.92
CA ASP A 133 21.74 -9.16 22.95
C ASP A 133 21.58 -7.63 23.11
N GLY A 134 20.58 -7.25 23.92
CA GLY A 134 20.16 -5.86 24.14
C GLY A 134 18.74 -5.59 23.61
N ASP A 135 18.53 -4.38 23.09
CA ASP A 135 17.22 -3.95 22.61
C ASP A 135 16.87 -4.59 21.24
N VAL A 136 15.69 -5.22 21.18
CA VAL A 136 15.21 -5.93 19.98
C VAL A 136 14.92 -4.96 18.84
N ASP A 137 14.39 -3.77 19.11
CA ASP A 137 14.08 -2.79 18.07
C ASP A 137 15.36 -2.25 17.42
N ALA A 138 16.37 -1.92 18.23
CA ALA A 138 17.69 -1.50 17.75
C ALA A 138 18.40 -2.63 16.96
N ALA A 139 18.25 -3.89 17.37
CA ALA A 139 18.76 -5.02 16.63
C ALA A 139 18.04 -5.17 15.27
N LEU A 140 16.70 -5.08 15.28
CA LEU A 140 15.85 -5.16 14.08
C LEU A 140 16.20 -4.07 13.07
N GLU A 141 16.42 -2.82 13.49
CA GLU A 141 16.80 -1.72 12.60
C GLU A 141 18.18 -1.94 11.93
N ARG A 142 19.09 -2.62 12.63
CA ARG A 142 20.44 -2.92 12.15
C ARG A 142 20.47 -4.05 11.13
N VAL A 143 19.74 -5.14 11.39
CA VAL A 143 19.76 -6.35 10.54
C VAL A 143 18.61 -6.41 9.54
N GLY A 144 17.62 -5.55 9.72
CA GLY A 144 16.42 -5.47 8.91
C GLY A 144 16.67 -4.86 7.54
N HIS A 145 16.11 -5.51 6.52
CA HIS A 145 16.05 -5.02 5.16
C HIS A 145 14.70 -4.39 4.87
N VAL A 146 14.68 -3.44 3.93
CA VAL A 146 13.44 -2.90 3.39
C VAL A 146 12.74 -4.02 2.60
N PRO A 147 11.47 -4.34 2.91
CA PRO A 147 10.70 -5.34 2.18
C PRO A 147 10.23 -4.82 0.81
N LEU A 148 11.18 -4.73 -0.13
CA LEU A 148 10.87 -4.35 -1.49
C LEU A 148 9.96 -5.39 -2.16
N PRO A 149 9.02 -4.96 -3.03
CA PRO A 149 8.15 -5.88 -3.75
C PRO A 149 8.94 -6.86 -4.63
N PRO A 150 8.42 -8.07 -4.89
CA PRO A 150 9.15 -9.12 -5.61
C PRO A 150 9.48 -8.78 -7.07
N TYR A 151 8.81 -7.79 -7.66
CA TYR A 151 9.10 -7.30 -9.02
C TYR A 151 10.26 -6.29 -9.08
N VAL A 152 10.76 -5.84 -7.92
CA VAL A 152 12.01 -5.08 -7.81
C VAL A 152 13.15 -6.08 -7.66
N ARG A 153 13.83 -6.38 -8.77
CA ARG A 153 14.82 -7.46 -8.90
C ARG A 153 16.23 -7.00 -8.52
N ARG A 154 16.35 -6.36 -7.35
CA ARG A 154 17.63 -5.94 -6.77
C ARG A 154 17.56 -5.95 -5.24
N PRO A 155 18.69 -6.09 -4.53
CA PRO A 155 18.73 -5.85 -3.08
C PRO A 155 18.28 -4.43 -2.73
N ASP A 156 17.79 -4.24 -1.50
CA ASP A 156 17.58 -2.91 -0.97
C ASP A 156 18.92 -2.19 -0.73
N ASP A 157 18.92 -0.87 -0.85
CA ASP A 157 20.04 -0.02 -0.53
C ASP A 157 19.69 1.00 0.57
N ALA A 158 20.68 1.80 0.99
CA ALA A 158 20.47 2.81 2.02
C ALA A 158 19.42 3.86 1.60
N ALA A 159 19.31 4.16 0.30
CA ALA A 159 18.33 5.12 -0.20
C ALA A 159 16.90 4.55 -0.13
N ASP A 160 16.70 3.23 -0.31
CA ASP A 160 15.38 2.60 -0.16
C ASP A 160 14.79 2.81 1.24
N ARG A 161 15.61 2.87 2.31
CA ARG A 161 15.12 3.15 3.67
C ARG A 161 14.39 4.48 3.79
N GLU A 162 14.81 5.48 3.02
CA GLU A 162 14.19 6.81 2.97
C GLU A 162 13.14 6.91 1.85
N ARG A 163 13.46 6.37 0.68
CA ARG A 163 12.69 6.54 -0.56
C ARG A 163 11.50 5.60 -0.67
N TYR A 164 11.54 4.44 -0.03
CA TYR A 164 10.39 3.53 0.11
C TYR A 164 9.52 3.89 1.32
N GLN A 165 9.39 5.19 1.58
CA GLN A 165 8.56 5.75 2.63
C GLN A 165 7.99 7.10 2.16
N THR A 166 6.75 7.40 2.55
CA THR A 166 6.13 8.70 2.35
C THR A 166 6.69 9.74 3.33
N VAL A 167 6.71 11.01 2.93
CA VAL A 167 7.22 12.12 3.77
C VAL A 167 6.35 12.41 5.00
N TYR A 168 5.19 11.77 5.11
CA TYR A 168 4.20 11.95 6.17
C TYR A 168 3.93 10.68 6.97
N ALA A 169 4.85 9.71 6.91
CA ALA A 169 4.71 8.42 7.56
C ALA A 169 4.98 8.46 9.06
N GLU A 170 4.05 7.95 9.85
CA GLU A 170 4.07 8.04 11.31
C GLU A 170 3.84 6.68 11.96
N ARG A 171 2.83 5.92 11.51
CA ARG A 171 2.35 4.72 12.19
C ARG A 171 3.03 3.45 11.68
N GLN A 172 3.99 2.95 12.45
CA GLN A 172 4.72 1.71 12.15
C GLN A 172 3.81 0.48 12.12
N GLY A 173 3.99 -0.38 11.11
CA GLY A 173 3.28 -1.67 11.05
C GLY A 173 3.09 -2.24 9.65
N SER A 174 3.45 -1.52 8.59
CA SER A 174 3.28 -2.01 7.22
C SER A 174 4.54 -2.71 6.72
N VAL A 175 4.36 -3.71 5.84
CA VAL A 175 5.46 -4.34 5.10
C VAL A 175 5.62 -3.79 3.68
N ALA A 176 4.78 -2.83 3.29
CA ALA A 176 4.87 -2.17 2.00
C ALA A 176 4.45 -0.71 2.13
N ALA A 177 5.08 0.15 1.33
CA ALA A 177 4.72 1.56 1.32
C ALA A 177 3.37 1.78 0.61
N PRO A 178 2.60 2.81 0.99
CA PRO A 178 1.50 3.31 0.17
C PRO A 178 2.12 4.06 -1.02
N THR A 179 2.37 3.33 -2.11
CA THR A 179 3.27 3.74 -3.18
C THR A 179 2.84 4.97 -3.96
N ALA A 180 1.54 5.23 -4.06
CA ALA A 180 1.02 6.46 -4.67
C ALA A 180 1.42 7.71 -3.86
N GLY A 181 1.58 7.54 -2.55
CA GLY A 181 2.04 8.57 -1.64
C GLY A 181 3.53 8.92 -1.77
N LEU A 182 4.34 8.04 -2.38
CA LEU A 182 5.79 8.27 -2.54
C LEU A 182 6.09 9.46 -3.46
N HIS A 183 5.13 9.80 -4.31
CA HIS A 183 5.12 10.94 -5.23
C HIS A 183 5.03 12.30 -4.55
N LEU A 184 4.47 12.34 -3.33
CA LEU A 184 4.23 13.59 -2.62
C LEU A 184 5.52 14.09 -1.96
N THR A 185 5.78 15.38 -2.12
CA THR A 185 6.87 16.11 -1.46
C THR A 185 6.29 17.05 -0.40
N GLU A 186 7.12 17.44 0.57
CA GLU A 186 6.73 18.47 1.55
C GLU A 186 6.36 19.79 0.84
N ALA A 187 7.09 20.16 -0.21
CA ALA A 187 6.79 21.32 -1.04
C ALA A 187 5.42 21.22 -1.73
N MET A 188 5.05 20.04 -2.23
CA MET A 188 3.72 19.82 -2.81
C MET A 188 2.62 19.93 -1.75
N LEU A 189 2.83 19.37 -0.55
CA LEU A 189 1.89 19.49 0.56
C LEU A 189 1.71 20.94 1.01
N ALA A 190 2.77 21.74 1.03
CA ALA A 190 2.71 23.16 1.32
C ALA A 190 1.90 23.93 0.25
N ARG A 191 2.15 23.66 -1.05
CA ARG A 191 1.37 24.24 -2.16
C ARG A 191 -0.11 23.85 -2.13
N LEU A 192 -0.43 22.65 -1.67
CA LEU A 192 -1.82 22.22 -1.44
C LEU A 192 -2.48 23.02 -0.32
N ALA A 193 -1.76 23.25 0.79
CA ALA A 193 -2.26 24.05 1.91
C ALA A 193 -2.53 25.51 1.50
N GLU A 194 -1.70 26.10 0.64
CA GLU A 194 -1.92 27.44 0.05
C GLU A 194 -3.20 27.52 -0.81
N ARG A 195 -3.73 26.38 -1.27
CA ARG A 195 -4.95 26.24 -2.07
C ARG A 195 -6.14 25.76 -1.25
N ASP A 196 -6.09 25.96 0.07
CA ASP A 196 -7.11 25.56 1.05
C ASP A 196 -7.39 24.04 1.08
N VAL A 197 -6.50 23.22 0.54
CA VAL A 197 -6.65 21.76 0.59
C VAL A 197 -6.31 21.30 2.00
N ARG A 198 -7.29 20.69 2.67
CA ARG A 198 -7.11 20.12 4.00
C ARG A 198 -6.53 18.72 3.89
N VAL A 199 -5.50 18.42 4.67
CA VAL A 199 -4.95 17.07 4.78
C VAL A 199 -5.55 16.35 5.99
N ALA A 200 -5.94 15.10 5.81
CA ALA A 200 -6.29 14.17 6.88
C ALA A 200 -5.65 12.80 6.63
N LYS A 201 -5.50 12.01 7.69
CA LYS A 201 -4.78 10.75 7.67
C LYS A 201 -5.66 9.59 8.13
N THR A 202 -5.50 8.45 7.48
CA THR A 202 -5.92 7.13 7.94
C THR A 202 -4.68 6.26 8.06
N THR A 203 -4.74 5.21 8.86
CA THR A 203 -3.69 4.18 8.88
C THR A 203 -4.24 2.91 8.27
N LEU A 204 -3.56 2.35 7.28
CA LEU A 204 -3.78 0.98 6.83
C LEU A 204 -2.42 0.27 6.70
N HIS A 205 -2.22 -0.77 7.50
CA HIS A 205 -1.02 -1.59 7.47
C HIS A 205 -1.14 -2.62 6.35
N VAL A 206 -0.33 -2.46 5.31
CA VAL A 206 -0.27 -3.40 4.20
C VAL A 206 0.41 -4.67 4.70
N GLY A 207 -0.32 -5.77 4.61
CA GLY A 207 0.13 -7.06 5.11
C GLY A 207 1.07 -7.77 4.13
N ALA A 208 1.80 -8.75 4.64
CA ALA A 208 2.74 -9.55 3.84
C ALA A 208 2.06 -10.43 2.77
N GLY A 209 0.74 -10.58 2.85
CA GLY A 209 -0.09 -11.18 1.80
C GLY A 209 -0.18 -10.35 0.51
N THR A 210 0.06 -9.05 0.57
CA THR A 210 -0.13 -8.14 -0.58
C THR A 210 0.82 -8.42 -1.76
N PHE A 211 1.93 -9.13 -1.51
CA PHE A 211 2.83 -9.59 -2.56
C PHE A 211 2.46 -10.93 -3.18
N LYS A 212 1.40 -11.60 -2.70
CA LYS A 212 0.94 -12.85 -3.30
C LYS A 212 0.21 -12.54 -4.61
N PRO A 213 0.54 -13.24 -5.71
CA PRO A 213 -0.19 -13.07 -6.96
C PRO A 213 -1.63 -13.54 -6.78
N VAL A 214 -2.55 -12.93 -7.52
CA VAL A 214 -3.92 -13.44 -7.65
C VAL A 214 -3.84 -14.72 -8.48
N THR A 215 -4.19 -15.86 -7.87
CA THR A 215 -4.18 -17.17 -8.53
C THR A 215 -5.57 -17.65 -8.92
N ALA A 216 -6.62 -16.93 -8.53
CA ALA A 216 -8.00 -17.27 -8.88
C ALA A 216 -8.33 -16.70 -10.27
N ASP A 217 -8.96 -17.52 -11.12
CA ASP A 217 -9.45 -17.05 -12.43
C ASP A 217 -10.68 -16.14 -12.28
N ASP A 218 -11.37 -16.25 -11.14
CA ASP A 218 -12.51 -15.44 -10.76
C ASP A 218 -12.20 -14.70 -9.45
N LEU A 219 -12.24 -13.37 -9.50
CA LEU A 219 -12.04 -12.51 -8.33
C LEU A 219 -13.08 -12.75 -7.22
N ASP A 220 -14.28 -13.25 -7.54
CA ASP A 220 -15.31 -13.58 -6.53
C ASP A 220 -14.88 -14.75 -5.65
N GLN A 221 -13.92 -15.55 -6.12
CA GLN A 221 -13.34 -16.69 -5.42
C GLN A 221 -11.99 -16.34 -4.77
N HIS A 222 -11.53 -15.10 -4.91
CA HIS A 222 -10.25 -14.67 -4.36
C HIS A 222 -10.35 -14.41 -2.85
N ASP A 223 -9.60 -15.17 -2.06
CA ASP A 223 -9.46 -14.92 -0.63
C ASP A 223 -8.57 -13.69 -0.39
N MET A 224 -9.19 -12.55 -0.12
CA MET A 224 -8.50 -11.33 0.22
C MET A 224 -7.79 -11.47 1.58
N HIS A 225 -6.49 -11.15 1.58
CA HIS A 225 -5.74 -11.06 2.82
C HIS A 225 -6.28 -9.95 3.70
N SER A 226 -6.37 -10.26 4.99
CA SER A 226 -6.78 -9.29 6.00
C SER A 226 -5.70 -8.24 6.21
N GLU A 227 -6.11 -6.99 6.25
CA GLU A 227 -5.26 -5.87 6.59
C GLU A 227 -5.88 -5.08 7.73
N TRP A 228 -5.05 -4.62 8.65
CA TRP A 228 -5.51 -3.79 9.75
C TRP A 228 -5.57 -2.34 9.30
N LEU A 229 -6.63 -1.64 9.69
CA LEU A 229 -6.81 -0.21 9.43
C LEU A 229 -7.44 0.53 10.61
N GLU A 230 -7.23 1.85 10.61
CA GLU A 230 -7.82 2.80 11.55
C GLU A 230 -8.29 4.05 10.78
N VAL A 231 -9.59 4.34 10.93
CA VAL A 231 -10.26 5.58 10.55
C VAL A 231 -10.70 6.25 11.84
N GLY A 232 -9.95 7.26 12.28
CA GLY A 232 -10.18 7.98 13.53
C GLY A 232 -11.37 8.95 13.49
N PRO A 233 -11.85 9.41 14.65
CA PRO A 233 -12.94 10.39 14.74
C PRO A 233 -12.60 11.72 14.06
N GLU A 234 -11.34 12.14 14.06
CA GLU A 234 -10.87 13.35 13.39
C GLU A 234 -11.05 13.27 11.87
N LEU A 235 -10.73 12.11 11.27
CA LEU A 235 -10.92 11.87 9.84
C LEU A 235 -12.41 11.80 9.49
N ALA A 236 -13.22 11.12 10.32
CA ALA A 236 -14.67 11.07 10.13
C ALA A 236 -15.30 12.48 10.17
N SER A 237 -14.87 13.32 11.12
CA SER A 237 -15.29 14.72 11.22
C SER A 237 -14.84 15.55 10.01
N ALA A 238 -13.60 15.38 9.55
CA ALA A 238 -13.08 16.06 8.37
C ALA A 238 -13.84 15.70 7.09
N ILE A 239 -14.20 14.42 6.91
CA ILE A 239 -15.03 13.95 5.79
C ILE A 239 -16.44 14.56 5.89
N ALA A 240 -17.08 14.52 7.06
CA ALA A 240 -18.39 15.14 7.24
C ALA A 240 -18.36 16.65 6.94
N ASP A 241 -17.28 17.34 7.30
CA ASP A 241 -17.09 18.75 6.96
C ASP A 241 -16.91 18.98 5.45
N ALA A 242 -16.07 18.18 4.78
CA ALA A 242 -15.93 18.23 3.33
C ALA A 242 -17.28 18.04 2.62
N ARG A 243 -18.09 17.08 3.07
CA ARG A 243 -19.44 16.84 2.56
C ARG A 243 -20.37 18.05 2.75
N ARG A 244 -20.37 18.68 3.93
CA ARG A 244 -21.16 19.91 4.18
C ARG A 244 -20.74 21.06 3.27
N ARG A 245 -19.45 21.19 2.96
CA ARG A 245 -18.90 22.25 2.10
C ARG A 245 -19.03 21.93 0.60
N GLY A 246 -19.49 20.73 0.23
CA GLY A 246 -19.46 20.25 -1.16
C GLY A 246 -18.04 20.05 -1.70
N ALA A 247 -17.05 19.90 -0.83
CA ALA A 247 -15.66 19.70 -1.20
C ALA A 247 -15.38 18.21 -1.51
N PRO A 248 -14.59 17.90 -2.55
CA PRO A 248 -14.27 16.53 -2.90
C PRO A 248 -13.31 15.89 -1.90
N VAL A 249 -13.51 14.59 -1.65
CA VAL A 249 -12.62 13.73 -0.89
C VAL A 249 -11.68 13.02 -1.86
N VAL A 250 -10.40 13.40 -1.81
CA VAL A 250 -9.33 12.91 -2.68
C VAL A 250 -8.52 11.85 -1.94
N ALA A 251 -8.50 10.63 -2.46
CA ALA A 251 -7.68 9.55 -1.91
C ALA A 251 -6.31 9.49 -2.61
N ILE A 252 -5.24 9.46 -1.81
CA ILE A 252 -3.89 9.18 -2.30
C ILE A 252 -3.57 7.70 -2.07
N GLY A 253 -3.83 6.90 -3.10
CA GLY A 253 -3.58 5.46 -3.14
C GLY A 253 -4.81 4.61 -2.83
N THR A 254 -4.82 3.42 -3.41
CA THR A 254 -5.89 2.42 -3.27
C THR A 254 -6.08 1.91 -1.83
N THR A 255 -5.04 1.96 -1.00
CA THR A 255 -5.16 1.64 0.43
C THR A 255 -6.05 2.62 1.17
N VAL A 256 -5.98 3.92 0.82
CA VAL A 256 -6.87 4.94 1.40
C VAL A 256 -8.31 4.67 0.98
N VAL A 257 -8.53 4.34 -0.30
CA VAL A 257 -9.85 3.95 -0.81
C VAL A 257 -10.42 2.79 0.00
N ARG A 258 -9.67 1.70 0.17
CA ARG A 258 -10.13 0.53 0.93
C ARG A 258 -10.39 0.85 2.40
N ALA A 259 -9.57 1.69 3.04
CA ALA A 259 -9.79 2.11 4.43
C ALA A 259 -11.11 2.87 4.58
N LEU A 260 -11.33 3.89 3.74
CA LEU A 260 -12.54 4.71 3.79
C LEU A 260 -13.80 3.92 3.43
N GLU A 261 -13.73 3.09 2.39
CA GLU A 261 -14.86 2.28 1.94
C GLU A 261 -15.20 1.12 2.88
N SER A 262 -14.23 0.67 3.70
CA SER A 262 -14.47 -0.28 4.80
C SER A 262 -15.14 0.40 6.00
N ALA A 263 -14.85 1.68 6.23
CA ALA A 263 -15.42 2.48 7.32
C ALA A 263 -16.69 3.25 6.91
N ARG A 264 -17.22 3.01 5.70
CA ARG A 264 -18.38 3.76 5.18
C ARG A 264 -19.60 3.62 6.08
N ASP A 265 -20.31 4.72 6.30
CA ASP A 265 -21.57 4.73 7.04
C ASP A 265 -22.69 4.20 6.13
N PRO A 266 -23.28 3.03 6.43
CA PRO A 266 -24.33 2.45 5.58
C PRO A 266 -25.63 3.25 5.60
N ALA A 267 -25.86 4.08 6.62
CA ALA A 267 -27.05 4.91 6.74
C ALA A 267 -26.89 6.31 6.11
N ARG A 268 -25.65 6.75 5.87
CA ARG A 268 -25.34 8.08 5.33
C ARG A 268 -24.28 8.00 4.24
N PRO A 269 -24.68 7.87 2.96
CA PRO A 269 -23.75 7.97 1.83
C PRO A 269 -22.87 9.22 1.93
N GLY A 270 -21.61 9.13 1.50
CA GLY A 270 -20.65 10.23 1.66
C GLY A 270 -19.89 10.25 2.98
N HIS A 271 -20.33 9.50 4.00
CA HIS A 271 -19.78 9.56 5.35
C HIS A 271 -19.10 8.25 5.76
N VAL A 272 -18.28 8.35 6.80
CA VAL A 272 -17.64 7.21 7.48
C VAL A 272 -17.96 7.25 8.97
N THR A 273 -17.93 6.09 9.61
CA THR A 273 -17.92 5.96 11.07
C THR A 273 -16.50 5.64 11.55
N PRO A 274 -16.09 6.12 12.76
CA PRO A 274 -14.81 5.73 13.32
C PRO A 274 -14.70 4.21 13.41
N PHE A 275 -13.59 3.67 12.91
CA PHE A 275 -13.41 2.23 12.78
C PHE A 275 -11.94 1.87 12.99
N ALA A 276 -11.68 0.86 13.82
CA ALA A 276 -10.36 0.25 13.98
C ALA A 276 -10.53 -1.26 13.96
N GLY A 277 -9.86 -1.93 13.02
CA GLY A 277 -10.07 -3.36 12.83
C GLY A 277 -9.46 -3.91 11.55
N GLU A 278 -9.91 -5.09 11.19
CA GLU A 278 -9.45 -5.80 10.00
C GLU A 278 -10.41 -5.58 8.83
N THR A 279 -9.87 -5.42 7.62
CA THR A 279 -10.64 -5.44 6.37
C THR A 279 -10.13 -6.53 5.42
N ARG A 280 -11.09 -7.17 4.75
CA ARG A 280 -10.87 -8.04 3.59
C ARG A 280 -11.61 -7.51 2.36
N LEU A 281 -11.98 -6.23 2.37
CA LEU A 281 -12.79 -5.64 1.31
C LEU A 281 -12.09 -5.77 -0.05
N LEU A 282 -12.72 -6.54 -0.94
CA LEU A 282 -12.42 -6.61 -2.36
C LEU A 282 -13.29 -5.59 -3.09
N ILE A 283 -12.66 -4.67 -3.83
CA ILE A 283 -13.33 -3.69 -4.67
C ILE A 283 -13.09 -4.09 -6.13
N GLN A 284 -14.17 -4.26 -6.88
CA GLN A 284 -14.16 -4.65 -8.29
C GLN A 284 -15.36 -3.99 -9.01
N PRO A 285 -15.39 -3.95 -10.36
CA PRO A 285 -16.48 -3.31 -11.10
C PRO A 285 -17.87 -3.76 -10.63
N GLY A 286 -18.79 -2.80 -10.50
CA GLY A 286 -20.08 -2.95 -9.84
C GLY A 286 -20.11 -2.51 -8.37
N TYR A 287 -18.95 -2.22 -7.77
CA TYR A 287 -18.87 -1.64 -6.43
C TYR A 287 -19.35 -0.17 -6.42
N ALA A 288 -20.30 0.15 -5.54
CA ALA A 288 -20.83 1.50 -5.38
C ALA A 288 -19.99 2.30 -4.37
N PHE A 289 -19.07 3.11 -4.87
CA PHE A 289 -18.28 4.03 -4.04
C PHE A 289 -19.19 5.06 -3.40
N SER A 290 -18.98 5.34 -2.12
CA SER A 290 -19.76 6.36 -1.41
C SER A 290 -18.90 7.44 -0.78
N VAL A 291 -17.61 7.21 -0.54
CA VAL A 291 -16.77 8.15 0.23
C VAL A 291 -15.73 8.86 -0.62
N VAL A 292 -15.15 8.20 -1.62
CA VAL A 292 -14.06 8.77 -2.43
C VAL A 292 -14.58 9.36 -3.72
N ASP A 293 -14.13 10.58 -4.04
CA ASP A 293 -14.55 11.31 -5.24
C ASP A 293 -13.46 11.35 -6.32
N ALA A 294 -12.18 11.42 -5.91
CA ALA A 294 -11.03 11.42 -6.81
C ALA A 294 -9.89 10.53 -6.25
N LEU A 295 -9.04 10.02 -7.13
CA LEU A 295 -7.99 9.05 -6.80
C LEU A 295 -6.67 9.38 -7.50
N LEU A 296 -5.59 9.50 -6.73
CA LEU A 296 -4.23 9.31 -7.24
C LEU A 296 -3.79 7.86 -6.98
N THR A 297 -3.26 7.18 -7.99
CA THR A 297 -2.69 5.84 -7.83
C THR A 297 -1.51 5.60 -8.76
N ASN A 298 -0.74 4.53 -8.56
CA ASN A 298 0.24 4.06 -9.55
C ASN A 298 -0.45 3.22 -10.63
N PHE A 299 0.31 2.82 -11.65
CA PHE A 299 -0.10 1.72 -12.53
C PHE A 299 0.15 0.36 -11.85
N HIS A 300 -0.79 -0.56 -11.99
CA HIS A 300 -0.83 -1.84 -11.25
C HIS A 300 -0.61 -3.05 -12.15
N MET A 301 -0.14 -4.17 -11.58
CA MET A 301 0.08 -5.42 -12.33
C MET A 301 -1.19 -5.88 -13.09
N PRO A 302 -1.03 -6.50 -14.27
CA PRO A 302 -2.14 -7.19 -14.94
C PRO A 302 -2.73 -8.26 -14.02
N LYS A 303 -4.03 -8.51 -14.17
CA LYS A 303 -4.79 -9.50 -13.38
C LYS A 303 -4.71 -9.30 -11.84
N SER A 304 -4.44 -8.08 -11.38
CA SER A 304 -4.38 -7.78 -9.94
C SER A 304 -5.69 -7.24 -9.37
N THR A 305 -5.91 -7.40 -8.08
CA THR A 305 -7.05 -6.78 -7.38
C THR A 305 -7.00 -5.25 -7.39
N LEU A 306 -5.80 -4.66 -7.52
CA LEU A 306 -5.62 -3.21 -7.57
C LEU A 306 -6.11 -2.62 -8.89
N ILE A 307 -5.82 -3.25 -10.04
CA ILE A 307 -6.40 -2.79 -11.32
C ILE A 307 -7.92 -2.99 -11.34
N ALA A 308 -8.44 -4.04 -10.69
CA ALA A 308 -9.89 -4.23 -10.54
C ALA A 308 -10.54 -3.10 -9.73
N LEU A 309 -9.92 -2.65 -8.63
CA LEU A 309 -10.39 -1.50 -7.85
C LEU A 309 -10.40 -0.23 -8.70
N VAL A 310 -9.34 0.03 -9.45
CA VAL A 310 -9.24 1.20 -10.32
C VAL A 310 -10.28 1.15 -11.45
N ALA A 311 -10.50 -0.02 -12.04
CA ALA A 311 -11.56 -0.26 -13.03
C ALA A 311 -12.96 -0.08 -12.44
N ALA A 312 -13.18 -0.44 -11.17
CA ALA A 312 -14.42 -0.15 -10.47
C ALA A 312 -14.62 1.36 -10.30
N PHE A 313 -13.54 2.08 -9.99
CA PHE A 313 -13.59 3.51 -9.71
C PHE A 313 -13.80 4.35 -10.98
N ALA A 314 -13.11 4.04 -12.08
CA ALA A 314 -13.08 4.87 -13.28
C ALA A 314 -13.78 4.25 -14.52
N GLY A 315 -14.28 3.03 -14.41
CA GLY A 315 -14.87 2.27 -15.50
C GLY A 315 -13.84 1.39 -16.22
N LEU A 316 -14.24 0.14 -16.53
CA LEU A 316 -13.34 -0.88 -17.08
C LEU A 316 -12.70 -0.47 -18.41
N ASP A 317 -13.50 -0.02 -19.39
CA ASP A 317 -12.99 0.30 -20.73
C ASP A 317 -12.07 1.53 -20.73
N ARG A 318 -12.38 2.51 -19.88
CA ARG A 318 -11.54 3.70 -19.68
C ARG A 318 -10.18 3.33 -19.10
N VAL A 319 -10.17 2.46 -18.08
CA VAL A 319 -8.93 1.97 -17.46
C VAL A 319 -8.11 1.12 -18.45
N ARG A 320 -8.74 0.23 -19.21
CA ARG A 320 -8.03 -0.56 -20.23
C ARG A 320 -7.37 0.35 -21.29
N SER A 321 -8.09 1.36 -21.76
CA SER A 321 -7.58 2.35 -22.71
C SER A 321 -6.41 3.15 -22.13
N ALA A 322 -6.54 3.60 -20.88
CA ALA A 322 -5.48 4.33 -20.16
C ALA A 322 -4.21 3.49 -19.98
N TYR A 323 -4.33 2.21 -19.62
CA TYR A 323 -3.18 1.31 -19.46
C TYR A 323 -2.52 0.98 -20.79
N ALA A 324 -3.30 0.74 -21.85
CA ALA A 324 -2.76 0.54 -23.19
C ALA A 324 -1.97 1.78 -23.68
N GLU A 325 -2.52 2.98 -23.48
CA GLU A 325 -1.84 4.23 -23.79
C GLU A 325 -0.56 4.42 -22.95
N ALA A 326 -0.61 4.08 -21.65
CA ALA A 326 0.54 4.15 -20.76
C ALA A 326 1.68 3.24 -21.23
N VAL A 327 1.37 2.00 -21.63
CA VAL A 327 2.35 1.08 -22.23
C VAL A 327 2.91 1.64 -23.54
N ARG A 328 2.04 2.10 -24.45
CA ARG A 328 2.44 2.68 -25.75
C ARG A 328 3.37 3.90 -25.58
N ARG A 329 3.11 4.71 -24.56
CA ARG A 329 3.90 5.90 -24.21
C ARG A 329 5.08 5.60 -23.29
N ARG A 330 5.34 4.34 -22.97
CA ARG A 330 6.44 3.89 -22.09
C ARG A 330 6.42 4.58 -20.72
N TYR A 331 5.23 4.71 -20.12
CA TYR A 331 5.14 5.01 -18.69
C TYR A 331 5.82 3.91 -17.89
N ARG A 332 6.33 4.26 -16.71
CA ARG A 332 6.89 3.31 -15.76
C ARG A 332 5.80 2.81 -14.83
N PHE A 333 5.82 1.53 -14.48
CA PHE A 333 4.74 0.88 -13.74
C PHE A 333 5.15 0.53 -12.30
N LEU A 334 4.14 0.25 -11.48
CA LEU A 334 4.24 -0.25 -10.10
C LEU A 334 4.84 0.77 -9.10
N SER A 335 5.42 0.27 -8.01
CA SER A 335 5.77 1.04 -6.80
C SER A 335 6.58 2.30 -7.05
N TYR A 336 7.60 2.20 -7.91
CA TYR A 336 8.50 3.30 -8.26
C TYR A 336 8.21 3.92 -9.63
N GLY A 337 7.12 3.48 -10.24
CA GLY A 337 6.68 3.93 -11.55
C GLY A 337 6.07 5.33 -11.51
N ASP A 338 5.39 5.65 -12.59
CA ASP A 338 4.63 6.87 -12.77
C ASP A 338 3.24 6.77 -12.12
N ALA A 339 2.52 7.89 -12.09
CA ALA A 339 1.22 7.99 -11.45
C ALA A 339 0.06 8.10 -12.46
N MET A 340 -1.14 7.84 -11.97
CA MET A 340 -2.39 8.12 -12.65
C MET A 340 -3.30 8.92 -11.72
N TRP A 341 -3.80 10.04 -12.22
CA TRP A 341 -4.77 10.91 -11.55
C TRP A 341 -6.15 10.72 -12.16
N ILE A 342 -7.12 10.41 -11.33
CA ILE A 342 -8.52 10.20 -11.71
C ILE A 342 -9.34 11.27 -10.99
N PRO A 343 -9.72 12.37 -11.67
CA PRO A 343 -10.36 13.52 -11.03
C PRO A 343 -11.78 13.25 -10.56
N GLU A 344 -12.45 12.24 -11.11
CA GLU A 344 -13.81 11.86 -10.77
C GLU A 344 -14.04 10.35 -10.97
N ARG A 345 -14.88 9.77 -10.12
CA ARG A 345 -15.37 8.39 -10.29
C ARG A 345 -16.34 8.27 -11.47
N ALA A 346 -16.42 7.08 -12.05
CA ALA A 346 -17.45 6.76 -13.04
C ALA A 346 -18.86 6.87 -12.43
N SER A 347 -19.82 7.33 -13.24
CA SER A 347 -21.23 7.45 -12.86
C SER A 347 -21.92 6.10 -12.70
#